data_AF-R5I445-F1
#
_entry.id   AF-R5I445-F1
#
_cell.length_a   1.000
_cell.length_b   1.000
_cell.length_c   1.000
_cell.angle_alpha   90.00
_cell.angle_beta   90.00
_cell.angle_gamma   90.00
#
_symmetry.space_group_name_H-M   'P 1'
#
loop_
_entity.id
_entity.type
_entity.pdbx_description
1 polymer ?
#
loop_
_entity_poly.entity_id
_entity_poly.type
_entity_poly.pdbx_seq_one_letter_code
_entity_poly.pdbx_strand_id
1 'polypeptide(L)' 'MSLPFRSLPVLTGKSAERFLREVERVNRLPRRVRPVDYYDYIDRLLEKSKKFVREHEGLGFRLD' A
#
# COMPACT_ATOMS: atom_id res chain seq x y z
N MET A 1 15.57 16.64 22.93
CA MET A 1 14.24 17.29 22.77
C MET A 1 13.21 16.19 22.60
N SER A 2 12.32 15.96 23.58
CA SER A 2 11.23 15.00 23.44
C SER A 2 10.04 15.66 22.73
N LEU A 3 9.57 15.04 21.66
CA LEU A 3 8.30 15.43 21.05
C LEU A 3 7.18 15.10 22.05
N PRO A 4 6.29 16.04 22.40
CA PRO A 4 5.17 15.71 23.26
C PRO A 4 4.31 14.67 22.55
N PHE A 5 4.15 13.50 23.18
CA PHE A 5 3.24 12.45 22.72
C PHE A 5 1.82 12.99 22.82
N ARG A 6 1.36 13.68 21.78
CA ARG A 6 -0.05 14.01 21.60
C ARG A 6 -0.73 12.67 21.37
N SER A 7 -1.57 12.25 22.32
CA SER A 7 -2.37 11.04 22.19
C SER A 7 -3.03 11.02 20.81
N LEU A 8 -3.02 9.85 20.17
CA LEU A 8 -3.76 9.63 18.94
C LEU A 8 -5.21 10.07 19.16
N PRO A 9 -5.84 10.76 18.20
CA PRO A 9 -7.21 11.24 18.36
C PRO A 9 -8.12 10.05 18.73
N VAL A 10 -8.61 10.07 19.97
CA VAL A 10 -9.47 9.01 20.48
C VAL A 10 -10.86 9.22 19.87
N LEU A 11 -11.33 8.21 19.14
CA LEU A 11 -12.69 8.21 18.59
C LEU A 11 -13.67 8.04 19.76
N THR A 12 -14.34 9.11 20.17
CA THR A 12 -15.32 9.10 21.26
C THR A 12 -16.59 9.86 20.89
N GLY A 13 -17.73 9.47 21.46
CA GLY A 13 -19.02 10.12 21.19
C GLY A 13 -19.36 10.13 19.70
N LYS A 14 -19.72 11.30 19.16
CA LYS A 14 -20.15 11.45 17.75
C LYS A 14 -19.10 10.99 16.72
N SER A 15 -17.81 11.10 17.02
CA SER A 15 -16.77 10.65 16.08
C SER A 15 -16.66 9.11 16.04
N ALA A 16 -16.85 8.44 17.18
CA ALA A 16 -16.96 6.99 17.24
C ALA A 16 -18.20 6.49 16.50
N GLU A 17 -19.36 7.12 16.73
CA GLU A 17 -20.61 6.76 16.05
C GLU A 17 -20.49 6.91 14.52
N ARG A 18 -19.90 8.01 14.05
CA ARG A 18 -19.66 8.23 12.62
C ARG A 18 -18.71 7.20 12.04
N PHE A 19 -17.65 6.85 12.75
CA PHE A 19 -16.72 5.82 12.33
C PHE A 19 -17.41 4.46 12.22
N LEU A 20 -18.19 4.05 13.22
CA LEU A 20 -18.92 2.78 13.20
C LEU A 20 -19.92 2.69 12.03
N ARG A 21 -20.64 3.78 11.73
CA ARG A 21 -21.55 3.84 10.56
C ARG A 21 -20.80 3.68 9.24
N GLU A 22 -19.64 4.32 9.09
CA GLU A 22 -18.82 4.17 7.89
C GLU A 22 -18.21 2.78 7.76
N VAL A 23 -17.76 2.19 8.87
CA VAL A 23 -17.28 0.79 8.91
C VAL A 23 -18.39 -0.17 8.47
N GLU A 24 -19.61 0.01 8.98
CA GLU A 24 -20.76 -0.80 8.58
C GLU A 24 -21.07 -0.64 7.09
N ARG A 25 -21.03 0.60 6.58
CA ARG A 25 -21.20 0.89 5.14
C ARG A 25 -20.13 0.22 4.29
N VAL A 26 -18.87 0.29 4.68
CA VAL A 26 -17.74 -0.30 3.96
C VAL A 26 -17.81 -1.83 3.99
N ASN A 27 -18.21 -2.43 5.11
CA ASN A 27 -18.34 -3.88 5.23
C ASN A 27 -19.44 -4.47 4.34
N ARG A 28 -20.46 -3.69 4.01
CA ARG A 28 -21.53 -4.08 3.06
C ARG A 28 -21.09 -3.97 1.60
N LEU A 29 -19.99 -3.28 1.30
CA LEU A 29 -19.49 -3.19 -0.06
C LEU A 29 -18.89 -4.54 -0.47
N PRO A 30 -19.09 -4.98 -1.74
CA PRO A 30 -18.43 -6.17 -2.24
C PRO A 30 -16.92 -6.00 -2.07
N ARG A 31 -16.29 -6.96 -1.38
CA ARG A 31 -14.83 -6.98 -1.27
C ARG A 31 -14.28 -7.08 -2.69
N ARG A 32 -13.50 -6.08 -3.09
CA ARG A 32 -12.63 -6.19 -4.25
C ARG A 32 -11.56 -7.23 -3.91
N VAL A 33 -11.85 -8.50 -4.21
CA VAL A 33 -10.85 -9.55 -4.17
C VAL A 33 -9.91 -9.24 -5.33
N ARG A 34 -8.67 -8.90 -5.01
CA ARG A 34 -7.63 -8.77 -6.03
C ARG A 34 -7.46 -10.14 -6.69
N PRO A 35 -7.41 -10.22 -8.03
CA PRO A 35 -7.04 -11.44 -8.72
C PRO A 35 -5.77 -12.07 -8.12
N VAL A 36 -5.65 -13.40 -8.20
CA VAL A 36 -4.50 -14.14 -7.64
C VAL A 36 -3.18 -13.63 -8.22
N ASP A 37 -3.22 -13.16 -9.47
CA ASP A 37 -2.14 -12.65 -10.30
C ASP A 37 -2.00 -11.11 -10.24
N TYR A 38 -2.69 -10.42 -9.31
CA TYR A 38 -2.69 -8.95 -9.26
C TYR A 38 -1.29 -8.34 -9.18
N TYR A 39 -0.36 -9.03 -8.50
CA TYR A 39 1.02 -8.58 -8.36
C TYR A 39 1.96 -9.18 -9.42
N ASP A 40 1.54 -10.22 -10.14
CA ASP A 40 2.35 -10.88 -11.19
C ASP A 40 2.77 -9.89 -12.28
N TYR A 41 1.93 -8.90 -12.59
CA TYR A 41 2.28 -7.85 -13.54
C TYR A 41 3.46 -7.00 -13.03
N ILE A 42 3.48 -6.66 -11.75
CA ILE A 42 4.56 -5.89 -11.12
C ILE A 42 5.83 -6.73 -11.10
N ASP A 43 5.73 -8.02 -10.76
CA ASP A 43 6.87 -8.93 -10.75
C ASP A 43 7.47 -9.09 -12.14
N ARG A 44 6.63 -9.23 -13.19
CA ARG A 44 7.08 -9.26 -14.59
C ARG A 44 7.79 -7.99 -15.01
N LEU A 45 7.31 -6.82 -14.58
CA LEU A 45 7.96 -5.54 -14.86
C LEU A 45 9.32 -5.43 -14.18
N LEU A 46 9.41 -5.84 -12.91
CA LEU A 46 10.66 -5.87 -12.15
C LEU A 46 11.66 -6.84 -12.78
N GLU A 47 11.23 -8.02 -13.21
CA GLU A 47 12.05 -9.00 -13.91
C GLU A 47 12.62 -8.42 -15.22
N LYS A 48 11.76 -7.73 -16.00
CA LYS A 48 12.18 -7.04 -17.23
C LYS A 48 13.22 -5.96 -16.96
N SER A 49 13.00 -5.15 -15.92
CA SER A 49 13.92 -4.08 -15.52
C SER A 49 15.28 -4.65 -15.10
N LYS A 50 15.28 -5.70 -14.28
CA LYS A 50 16.50 -6.42 -13.86
C LYS A 50 17.26 -7.00 -15.05
N LYS A 51 16.55 -7.63 -15.99
CA LYS A 51 17.15 -8.16 -17.21
C LYS A 51 17.81 -7.05 -18.04
N PHE A 52 17.10 -5.94 -18.25
CA PHE A 52 17.63 -4.80 -18.99
C PHE A 52 18.91 -4.24 -18.35
N VAL A 53 18.92 -4.06 -17.03
CA VAL A 53 20.10 -3.57 -16.30
C VAL A 53 21.27 -4.53 -16.48
N ARG A 54 21.07 -5.84 -16.26
CA ARG A 54 22.11 -6.87 -16.46
C ARG A 54 22.72 -6.83 -17.86
N GLU A 55 21.90 -6.66 -18.89
CA GLU A 55 22.35 -6.60 -20.28
C GLU A 55 23.13 -5.31 -20.59
N HIS A 56 22.97 -4.25 -19.80
CA HIS A 56 23.55 -2.93 -20.03
C HIS A 56 24.42 -2.43 -18.87
N GLU A 57 24.92 -3.33 -18.00
CA GLU A 57 25.82 -2.98 -16.90
C GLU A 57 27.08 -2.24 -17.39
N GLY A 58 27.55 -2.56 -18.60
CA GLY A 58 28.66 -1.86 -19.26
C GLY A 58 28.38 -0.41 -19.65
N LEU A 59 27.11 0.04 -19.64
CA LEU A 59 26.70 1.42 -19.86
C LEU A 59 26.55 2.22 -18.55
N GLY A 60 26.83 1.59 -17.39
CA GLY A 60 26.79 2.25 -16.08
C GLY A 60 25.42 2.21 -15.38
N PHE A 61 24.43 1.47 -15.90
CA PHE A 61 23.18 1.25 -15.19
C PHE A 61 23.40 0.33 -13.98
N ARG A 62 22.87 0.70 -12.81
CA ARG A 62 22.90 -0.10 -11.57
C ARG A 62 21.51 -0.13 -10.94
N LEU A 63 21.20 -1.25 -10.28
CA LEU A 63 20.05 -1.39 -9.40
C LEU A 63 20.57 -1.26 -7.97
N ASP A 64 20.19 -0.16 -7.31
CA ASP A 64 20.54 0.15 -5.92
C ASP A 64 19.62 -0.59 -4.93
#